data_AF-A0A939I4P4-F1
#
_entry.id   AF-A0A939I4P4-F1
#
_cell.length_a   1.000
_cell.length_b   1.000
_cell.length_c   1.000
_cell.angle_alpha   90.00
_cell.angle_beta   90.00
_cell.angle_gamma   90.00
#
_symmetry.space_group_name_H-M   'P 1'
#
loop_
_entity.id
_entity.type
_entity.pdbx_description
1 polymer ?
#
loop_
_entity_poly.entity_id
_entity_poly.type
_entity_poly.pdbx_seq_one_letter_code
_entity_poly.pdbx_strand_id
1 'polypeptide(L)' 'MSVIIPDEILDATKMTEAELKQEIAVMLFQKKKLGLGKFAGMNRILFKHLLADRKIPAYEYDIKDYEHDIKTLRELGRL' A
#
# COMPACT_ATOMS: atom_id res chain seq x y z
N MET A 1 4.09 20.34 -12.69
CA MET A 1 4.34 20.87 -11.33
C MET A 1 5.10 19.82 -10.55
N SER A 2 6.27 20.14 -10.00
CA SER A 2 7.11 19.23 -9.21
C SER A 2 7.12 19.65 -7.75
N VAL A 3 7.20 18.65 -6.86
CA VAL A 3 7.49 18.86 -5.43
C VAL A 3 8.94 18.45 -5.23
N ILE A 4 9.76 19.34 -4.68
CA ILE A 4 11.19 19.12 -4.45
C ILE A 4 11.40 19.00 -2.94
N ILE A 5 12.12 17.95 -2.52
CA ILE A 5 12.55 17.76 -1.14
C ILE A 5 14.03 18.15 -1.08
N PRO A 6 14.42 19.16 -0.29
CA PRO A 6 15.83 19.53 -0.10
C PRO A 6 16.64 18.40 0.54
N ASP A 7 17.92 18.28 0.16
CA ASP A 7 18.83 17.23 0.68
C ASP A 7 18.96 17.30 2.20
N GLU A 8 18.98 18.51 2.79
CA GLU A 8 19.02 18.69 4.24
C GLU A 8 17.84 18.02 4.97
N ILE A 9 16.65 17.98 4.35
CA ILE A 9 15.48 17.31 4.89
C ILE A 9 15.63 15.80 4.76
N LEU A 10 16.13 15.31 3.61
CA LEU A 10 16.39 13.90 3.41
C LEU A 10 17.44 13.38 4.40
N ASP A 11 18.55 14.10 4.56
CA ASP A 11 19.64 13.79 5.48
C ASP A 11 19.17 13.76 6.93
N ALA A 12 18.27 14.67 7.32
CA ALA A 12 17.68 14.69 8.66
C ALA A 12 16.86 13.43 8.96
N THR A 13 16.26 12.79 7.96
CA THR A 13 15.55 11.51 8.14
C THR A 13 16.48 10.31 8.28
N LYS A 14 17.76 10.45 7.90
CA LYS A 14 18.73 9.35 7.77
C LYS A 14 18.23 8.23 6.84
N MET A 15 17.42 8.59 5.85
CA MET A 15 16.91 7.68 4.84
C MET A 15 17.54 7.99 3.49
N THR A 16 17.67 6.96 2.66
CA THR A 16 17.90 7.12 1.24
C THR A 16 16.65 7.66 0.55
N GLU A 17 16.82 8.25 -0.65
CA GLU A 17 15.70 8.71 -1.47
C GLU A 17 14.68 7.59 -1.73
N ALA A 18 15.15 6.36 -1.95
CA ALA A 18 14.31 5.21 -2.19
C ALA A 18 13.46 4.85 -0.95
N GLU A 19 14.05 4.88 0.24
CA GLU A 19 13.34 4.64 1.50
C GLU A 19 12.29 5.72 1.77
N LEU A 20 12.64 7.00 1.58
CA LEU A 20 11.68 8.09 1.76
C LEU A 20 10.50 7.97 0.78
N LYS A 21 10.77 7.61 -0.48
CA LYS A 21 9.72 7.35 -1.48
C LYS A 21 8.82 6.19 -1.07
N GLN A 22 9.38 5.13 -0.49
CA GLN A 22 8.59 4.02 0.05
C GLN A 22 7.69 4.47 1.20
N GLU A 23 8.21 5.24 2.16
CA GLU A 23 7.42 5.75 3.27
C GLU A 23 6.24 6.61 2.81
N ILE A 24 6.50 7.54 1.90
CA ILE A 24 5.45 8.40 1.35
C ILE A 24 4.42 7.56 0.58
N ALA A 25 4.86 6.57 -0.20
CA ALA A 25 3.94 5.70 -0.92
C ALA A 25 3.05 4.87 0.02
N VAL A 26 3.61 4.34 1.11
CA VAL A 26 2.86 3.61 2.14
C VAL A 26 1.85 4.54 2.83
N MET A 27 2.26 5.74 3.22
CA MET A 27 1.35 6.73 3.81
C MET A 27 0.20 7.08 2.85
N LEU A 28 0.49 7.31 1.58
CA LEU A 28 -0.52 7.66 0.57
C LEU A 28 -1.47 6.49 0.28
N PHE A 29 -0.95 5.26 0.31
CA PHE A 29 -1.75 4.05 0.18
C PHE A 29 -2.73 3.91 1.36
N GLN A 30 -2.24 4.04 2.60
CA GLN A 30 -3.08 3.99 3.80
C GLN A 30 -4.15 5.09 3.82
N LYS A 31 -3.85 6.27 3.30
CA LYS A 31 -4.82 7.38 3.15
C LYS A 31 -5.78 7.22 1.96
N LYS A 32 -5.69 6.11 1.21
CA LYS A 32 -6.46 5.85 -0.02
C LYS A 32 -6.32 6.95 -1.07
N LYS A 33 -5.18 7.67 -1.07
CA LYS A 33 -4.90 8.77 -2.01
C LYS A 33 -4.13 8.30 -3.25
N LEU A 34 -3.41 7.17 -3.14
CA LEU A 34 -2.62 6.63 -4.24
C LEU A 34 -2.70 5.10 -4.26
N GLY A 35 -2.80 4.52 -5.45
CA GLY A 35 -2.78 3.07 -5.66
C GLY A 35 -1.39 2.46 -5.46
N LEU A 36 -1.36 1.12 -5.41
CA LEU A 36 -0.16 0.31 -5.15
C LEU A 36 1.05 0.71 -6.03
N GLY A 37 2.16 1.08 -5.39
CA GLY A 37 3.50 1.16 -5.99
C GLY A 37 3.80 2.36 -6.90
N LYS A 38 2.81 3.19 -7.29
CA LYS A 38 3.03 4.25 -8.29
C LYS A 38 4.03 5.33 -7.85
N PHE A 39 4.15 5.59 -6.54
CA PHE A 39 5.08 6.59 -6.00
C PHE A 39 6.41 6.00 -5.50
N ALA A 40 6.42 4.73 -5.08
CA ALA A 40 7.59 4.08 -4.51
C ALA A 40 8.64 3.65 -5.57
N GLY A 41 8.41 3.92 -6.86
CA GLY A 41 9.31 3.51 -7.94
C GLY A 41 9.43 1.98 -8.09
N MET A 42 8.49 1.22 -7.55
CA MET A 42 8.54 -0.25 -7.51
C MET A 42 7.28 -0.88 -8.13
N ASN A 43 7.41 -2.13 -8.56
CA ASN A 43 6.27 -2.91 -9.05
C ASN A 43 5.25 -3.15 -7.92
N ARG A 44 3.96 -3.22 -8.27
CA ARG A 44 2.84 -3.60 -7.39
C ARG A 44 3.13 -4.85 -6.53
N ILE A 45 3.82 -5.86 -7.04
CA ILE A 45 4.12 -7.09 -6.29
C ILE A 45 5.06 -6.78 -5.12
N LEU A 46 6.17 -6.09 -5.38
CA LEU A 46 7.13 -5.68 -4.35
C LEU A 46 6.46 -4.76 -3.32
N PHE A 47 5.58 -3.86 -3.77
CA PHE A 47 4.83 -3.00 -2.86
C PHE A 47 3.86 -3.79 -1.97
N LYS A 48 3.21 -4.85 -2.48
CA LYS A 48 2.38 -5.73 -1.65
C LYS A 48 3.20 -6.48 -0.61
N HIS A 49 4.41 -6.94 -0.95
CA HIS A 49 5.32 -7.56 0.03
C HIS A 49 5.73 -6.56 1.11
N LEU A 50 6.11 -5.34 0.74
CA LEU A 50 6.41 -4.26 1.68
C LEU A 50 5.26 -3.98 2.64
N LEU A 51 4.02 -3.95 2.14
CA LEU A 51 2.84 -3.78 2.97
C LEU A 51 2.64 -4.98 3.92
N ALA A 52 2.85 -6.20 3.44
CA ALA A 52 2.73 -7.42 4.24
C ALA A 52 3.77 -7.46 5.38
N ASP A 53 5.03 -7.12 5.10
CA ASP A 53 6.11 -7.06 6.10
C ASP A 53 5.78 -6.06 7.21
N ARG A 54 5.09 -4.97 6.85
CA ARG A 54 4.65 -3.92 7.78
C ARG A 54 3.28 -4.18 8.40
N LYS A 55 2.68 -5.35 8.15
CA LYS A 55 1.33 -5.73 8.60
C LYS A 55 0.24 -4.74 8.17
N ILE A 56 0.44 -4.09 7.03
CA ILE A 56 -0.54 -3.18 6.43
C ILE A 56 -1.37 -4.01 5.45
N PRO A 57 -2.69 -4.13 5.66
CA PRO A 57 -3.54 -4.88 4.76
C PRO A 57 -3.53 -4.22 3.36
N ALA A 58 -3.12 -4.98 2.36
CA ALA A 58 -3.13 -4.54 0.95
C ALA A 58 -4.54 -4.50 0.35
N TYR A 59 -5.52 -5.03 1.08
CA TYR A 59 -6.95 -5.01 0.81
C TYR A 59 -7.66 -4.68 2.12
N GLU A 60 -8.53 -3.67 2.14
CA GLU A 60 -9.50 -3.59 3.21
C GLU A 60 -10.58 -4.62 2.90
N TYR A 61 -10.66 -5.67 3.71
CA TYR A 61 -11.76 -6.61 3.67
C TYR A 61 -12.95 -5.96 4.35
N ASP A 62 -13.99 -5.63 3.60
CA ASP A 62 -15.19 -5.00 4.13
C ASP A 62 -16.36 -6.00 4.25
N ILE A 63 -17.50 -5.50 4.75
CA ILE A 63 -18.71 -6.31 4.91
C ILE A 63 -19.24 -6.80 3.54
N LYS A 64 -19.04 -6.05 2.46
CA LYS A 64 -19.47 -6.44 1.12
C LYS A 64 -18.60 -7.56 0.57
N ASP A 65 -17.29 -7.50 0.80
CA ASP A 65 -16.37 -8.58 0.46
C ASP A 65 -16.76 -9.87 1.21
N TYR A 66 -17.09 -9.73 2.50
CA TYR A 66 -17.60 -10.84 3.31
C TYR A 66 -18.93 -11.42 2.79
N GLU A 67 -19.92 -10.57 2.49
CA GLU A 67 -21.20 -11.01 1.92
C GLU A 67 -21.01 -11.70 0.57
N HIS A 68 -20.07 -11.23 -0.25
CA HIS A 68 -19.72 -11.85 -1.52
C HIS A 68 -19.15 -13.25 -1.32
N ASP A 69 -18.20 -13.43 -0.40
CA ASP A 69 -17.63 -14.74 -0.08
C ASP A 69 -18.69 -15.71 0.44
N ILE A 70 -19.59 -15.25 1.33
CA ILE A 70 -20.70 -16.08 1.83
C ILE A 70 -21.62 -16.51 0.70
N LYS A 71 -21.93 -15.62 -0.24
CA LYS A 71 -22.72 -15.95 -1.42
C LYS A 71 -22.02 -17.01 -2.26
N THR A 72 -20.74 -16.83 -2.56
CA THR A 72 -19.93 -17.80 -3.32
C THR A 72 -19.88 -19.16 -2.62
N LEU A 73 -19.71 -19.20 -1.31
CA LEU A 73 -19.65 -20.46 -0.56
C LEU A 73 -20.99 -21.21 -0.57
N ARG A 74 -22.12 -20.49 -0.51
CA ARG A 74 -23.47 -21.07 -0.69
C ARG A 74 -23.66 -21.63 -2.09
N GLU A 75 -23.26 -20.89 -3.12
CA GLU A 75 -23.34 -21.34 -4.53
C GLU A 75 -22.50 -22.60 -4.79
N LEU A 76 -21.37 -22.73 -4.08
CA LEU A 76 -20.49 -23.90 -4.14
C LEU A 76 -20.94 -25.06 -3.23
N GLY A 77 -22.02 -24.91 -2.46
CA GLY A 77 -22.51 -25.93 -1.52
C GLY A 77 -21.53 -26.24 -0.38
N ARG A 78 -20.69 -25.27 -0.02
CA ARG A 78 -19.69 -25.39 1.07
C ARG A 78 -20.14 -24.72 2.37
N LEU A 79 -21.40 -24.32 2.42
CA LEU A 79 -22.11 -23.63 3.49
C LEU A 79 -23.58 -24.00 3.40
#